data_AF-A0A6L9ZIM7-F1
#
_entry.id   AF-A0A6L9ZIM7-F1
#
_cell.length_a   1.000
_cell.length_b   1.000
_cell.length_c   1.000
_cell.angle_alpha   90.00
_cell.angle_beta   90.00
_cell.angle_gamma   90.00
#
_symmetry.space_group_name_H-M   'P 1'
#
loop_
_entity.id
_entity.type
_entity.pdbx_description
1 polymer ?
#
loop_
_entity_poly.entity_id
_entity_poly.type
_entity_poly.pdbx_seq_one_letter_code
_entity_poly.pdbx_strand_id
1 'polypeptide(L)'
;MRNMNFCSDNVTEVCPEIMAALIAANEGCAMPYGADEYTQRLEAKFSKLFEAPVTIFPVATGSAANALALSAIAPPYGAIYCHAESHINVDECGAPEFYTGGAKLVTLSGTDAQINPSDLATALEKAGIGIVHHVQPAAVSITQATEAGTVYLPEDIAEIAKLTHDLNLYLHMDGARFANAVASLGCAPADITWRAGVDVLCFGATKNGAMAAEAVVFFNQELAKTFGYRRKRSGHLFSKMRYLSAQLEAYITDDVWLKNASNANQMATKLAQGLVNCPVARLCHPVEANEIFVEIPESVVTGLRADGFEFYVWQEGTLPIIRLVTTSTGKLIKSPKFLLSQLRELKLLQRRLKNKERGSNNWLKLQNKIARLHEKIANARRDWHFKLAHQLCDGTDNIFVEDINFKSWSRGIVRKQSLDSGIGQFINEILPYICWKKGKYFAKVDKNYTSQECPKCGHRQKKKLSDRKHICSSCGYQVNRDVAAAKVIRNRGLIAVGHAVQ
;
A
#
# COMPACT_ATOMS: atom_id res chain seq x y z
N MET A 1 -3.74 18.61 17.21
CA MET A 1 -3.42 18.57 15.77
C MET A 1 -3.13 17.12 15.43
N ARG A 2 -3.51 16.64 14.25
CA ARG A 2 -3.16 15.27 13.87
C ARG A 2 -1.72 15.30 13.37
N ASN A 3 -0.84 14.51 13.99
CA ASN A 3 0.55 14.40 13.53
C ASN A 3 0.54 13.92 12.08
N MET A 4 1.25 14.64 11.20
CA MET A 4 1.36 14.29 9.80
C MET A 4 2.65 13.48 9.62
N ASN A 5 2.50 12.16 9.55
CA ASN A 5 3.61 11.22 9.59
C ASN A 5 4.09 10.84 8.18
N PHE A 6 5.35 11.17 7.91
CA PHE A 6 6.13 10.83 6.71
C PHE A 6 7.34 9.95 7.05
N CYS A 7 7.39 9.34 8.25
CA CYS A 7 8.55 8.57 8.72
C CYS A 7 8.82 7.33 7.84
N SER A 8 7.76 6.56 7.55
CA SER A 8 7.88 5.31 6.80
C SER A 8 6.53 4.84 6.27
N ASP A 9 6.55 4.08 5.20
CA ASP A 9 5.42 3.30 4.69
C ASP A 9 5.02 2.14 5.61
N ASN A 10 5.89 1.71 6.54
CA ASN A 10 5.59 0.71 7.55
C ASN A 10 4.60 1.17 8.64
N VAL A 11 4.32 2.48 8.75
CA VAL A 11 3.39 3.00 9.77
C VAL A 11 1.95 3.07 9.28
N THR A 12 1.67 2.51 8.10
CA THR A 12 0.36 2.60 7.44
C THR A 12 -0.62 1.51 7.83
N GLU A 13 -1.90 1.77 7.58
CA GLU A 13 -2.96 0.79 7.79
C GLU A 13 -2.96 -0.29 6.70
N VAL A 14 -3.37 -1.51 7.07
CA VAL A 14 -3.64 -2.59 6.13
C VAL A 14 -4.73 -2.15 5.14
N CYS A 15 -4.51 -2.33 3.85
CA CYS A 15 -5.47 -1.88 2.85
C CYS A 15 -6.79 -2.67 2.95
N PRO A 16 -7.94 -2.05 2.61
CA PRO A 16 -9.25 -2.67 2.83
C PRO A 16 -9.47 -4.01 2.12
N GLU A 17 -8.86 -4.19 0.95
CA GLU A 17 -8.91 -5.41 0.15
C GLU A 17 -8.19 -6.55 0.86
N ILE A 18 -7.00 -6.30 1.40
CA ILE A 18 -6.22 -7.29 2.15
C ILE A 18 -6.91 -7.62 3.48
N MET A 19 -7.43 -6.61 4.20
CA MET A 19 -8.19 -6.85 5.43
C MET A 19 -9.45 -7.69 5.16
N ALA A 20 -10.14 -7.46 4.04
CA ALA A 20 -11.28 -8.28 3.64
C ALA A 20 -10.86 -9.74 3.33
N ALA A 21 -9.72 -9.93 2.68
CA ALA A 21 -9.19 -11.27 2.41
C ALA A 21 -8.80 -12.02 3.69
N LEU A 22 -8.20 -11.33 4.67
CA LEU A 22 -7.91 -11.91 5.99
C LEU A 22 -9.18 -12.32 6.73
N ILE A 23 -10.23 -11.50 6.70
CA ILE A 23 -11.53 -11.83 7.29
C ILE A 23 -12.11 -13.08 6.61
N ALA A 24 -12.07 -13.16 5.28
CA ALA A 24 -12.55 -14.31 4.53
C ALA A 24 -11.75 -15.59 4.84
N ALA A 25 -10.42 -15.48 4.92
CA ALA A 25 -9.53 -16.59 5.29
C ALA A 25 -9.68 -17.03 6.76
N ASN A 26 -10.41 -16.26 7.59
CA ASN A 26 -10.65 -16.60 8.98
C ASN A 26 -11.87 -17.50 9.22
N GLU A 27 -12.54 -17.96 8.16
CA GLU A 27 -13.65 -18.89 8.24
C GLU A 27 -13.18 -20.35 8.04
N GLY A 28 -13.71 -21.28 8.83
CA GLY A 28 -13.43 -22.71 8.70
C GLY A 28 -12.01 -23.18 9.06
N CYS A 29 -11.76 -24.46 8.81
CA CYS A 29 -10.47 -25.12 9.00
C CYS A 29 -9.69 -25.19 7.68
N ALA A 30 -8.36 -25.18 7.75
CA ALA A 30 -7.49 -25.35 6.58
C ALA A 30 -6.27 -26.19 6.97
N MET A 31 -5.70 -26.90 6.00
CA MET A 31 -4.47 -27.66 6.22
C MET A 31 -3.29 -26.71 6.55
N PRO A 32 -2.39 -27.10 7.46
CA PRO A 32 -1.34 -26.22 7.93
C PRO A 32 -0.15 -26.13 6.96
N TYR A 33 0.80 -25.25 7.28
CA TYR A 33 2.14 -25.19 6.67
C TYR A 33 2.16 -25.03 5.14
N GLY A 34 1.13 -24.39 4.57
CA GLY A 34 1.05 -24.11 3.14
C GLY A 34 0.34 -25.18 2.31
N ALA A 35 -0.19 -26.22 2.95
CA ALA A 35 -1.04 -27.22 2.29
C ALA A 35 -2.50 -26.76 2.12
N ASP A 36 -2.81 -25.49 2.42
CA ASP A 36 -4.11 -24.87 2.23
C ASP A 36 -4.32 -24.32 0.81
N GLU A 37 -5.58 -24.18 0.41
CA GLU A 37 -5.96 -23.73 -0.93
C GLU A 37 -5.47 -22.31 -1.26
N TYR A 38 -5.35 -21.40 -0.29
CA TYR A 38 -4.84 -20.05 -0.56
C TYR A 38 -3.39 -20.11 -1.00
N THR A 39 -2.58 -20.89 -0.28
CA THR A 39 -1.17 -21.07 -0.61
C THR A 39 -0.99 -21.79 -1.94
N GLN A 40 -1.74 -22.86 -2.20
CA GLN A 40 -1.64 -23.63 -3.47
C GLN A 40 -1.96 -22.79 -4.70
N ARG A 41 -2.83 -21.78 -4.60
CA ARG A 41 -3.16 -20.88 -5.72
C ARG A 41 -2.08 -19.84 -6.01
N LEU A 42 -1.16 -19.57 -5.09
CA LEU A 42 -0.17 -18.50 -5.25
C LEU A 42 0.76 -18.77 -6.42
N GLU A 43 1.30 -19.98 -6.56
CA GLU A 43 2.24 -20.31 -7.66
C GLU A 43 1.63 -20.01 -9.02
N ALA A 44 0.38 -20.43 -9.27
CA ALA A 44 -0.30 -20.17 -10.52
C ALA A 44 -0.55 -18.66 -10.75
N LYS A 45 -0.93 -17.92 -9.71
CA LYS A 45 -1.19 -16.48 -9.81
C LYS A 45 0.09 -15.67 -10.02
N PHE A 46 1.16 -15.99 -9.31
CA PHE A 46 2.47 -15.37 -9.47
C PHE A 46 3.10 -15.75 -10.80
N SER A 47 2.95 -17.01 -11.25
CA SER A 47 3.45 -17.41 -12.57
C SER A 47 2.75 -16.63 -13.69
N LYS A 48 1.45 -16.35 -13.53
CA LYS A 48 0.73 -15.46 -14.45
C LYS A 48 1.19 -14.01 -14.35
N LEU A 49 1.44 -13.49 -13.15
CA LEU A 49 1.90 -12.12 -12.93
C LEU A 49 3.28 -11.86 -13.55
N PHE A 50 4.17 -12.83 -13.43
CA PHE A 50 5.55 -12.75 -13.95
C PHE A 50 5.72 -13.35 -15.35
N GLU A 51 4.65 -13.86 -15.96
CA GLU A 51 4.67 -14.44 -17.31
C GLU A 51 5.70 -15.57 -17.47
N ALA A 52 5.98 -16.31 -16.38
CA ALA A 52 6.92 -17.43 -16.34
C ALA A 52 6.57 -18.38 -15.17
N PRO A 53 6.92 -19.67 -15.24
CA PRO A 53 6.79 -20.57 -14.10
C PRO A 53 7.67 -20.09 -12.93
N VAL A 54 7.10 -19.95 -11.74
CA VAL A 54 7.83 -19.55 -10.53
C VAL A 54 7.52 -20.46 -9.35
N THR A 55 8.48 -20.63 -8.44
CA THR A 55 8.22 -21.19 -7.11
C THR A 55 8.18 -20.06 -6.09
N ILE A 56 7.12 -20.00 -5.28
CA ILE A 56 6.89 -18.91 -4.33
C ILE A 56 6.80 -19.43 -2.90
N PHE A 57 7.44 -18.71 -1.99
CA PHE A 57 7.40 -18.97 -0.56
C PHE A 57 6.98 -17.72 0.21
N PRO A 58 5.76 -17.70 0.78
CA PRO A 58 5.35 -16.64 1.70
C PRO A 58 6.21 -16.64 2.96
N VAL A 59 6.60 -15.44 3.41
CA VAL A 59 7.28 -15.14 4.69
C VAL A 59 6.71 -13.86 5.29
N ALA A 60 6.99 -13.58 6.56
CA ALA A 60 6.33 -12.48 7.29
C ALA A 60 7.05 -11.12 7.16
N THR A 61 8.36 -11.09 6.91
CA THR A 61 9.17 -9.86 6.93
C THR A 61 10.18 -9.83 5.79
N GLY A 62 10.56 -8.62 5.37
CA GLY A 62 11.58 -8.39 4.33
C GLY A 62 12.95 -8.96 4.72
N SER A 63 13.41 -8.69 5.95
CA SER A 63 14.71 -9.20 6.41
C SER A 63 14.78 -10.73 6.40
N ALA A 64 13.68 -11.41 6.75
CA ALA A 64 13.63 -12.87 6.64
C ALA A 64 13.61 -13.33 5.18
N ALA A 65 12.91 -12.61 4.30
CA ALA A 65 12.87 -12.89 2.87
C ALA A 65 14.29 -12.82 2.27
N ASN A 66 14.97 -11.69 2.44
CA ASN A 66 16.32 -11.44 1.92
C ASN A 66 17.32 -12.46 2.46
N ALA A 67 17.42 -12.59 3.80
CA ALA A 67 18.38 -13.49 4.41
C ALA A 67 18.17 -14.97 4.01
N LEU A 68 16.92 -15.41 3.88
CA LEU A 68 16.62 -16.78 3.41
C LEU A 68 16.94 -16.95 1.92
N ALA A 69 16.59 -15.98 1.07
CA ALA A 69 16.88 -16.03 -0.36
C ALA A 69 18.38 -16.10 -0.61
N LEU A 70 19.15 -15.21 0.04
CA LEU A 70 20.61 -15.20 -0.01
C LEU A 70 21.20 -16.50 0.52
N SER A 71 20.67 -17.09 1.59
CA SER A 71 21.14 -18.39 2.11
C SER A 71 20.95 -19.55 1.13
N ALA A 72 20.04 -19.44 0.15
CA ALA A 72 19.82 -20.46 -0.85
C ALA A 72 20.85 -20.40 -1.99
N ILE A 73 21.48 -19.24 -2.21
CA ILE A 73 22.36 -18.97 -3.35
C ILE A 73 23.81 -18.69 -2.95
N ALA A 74 24.09 -18.38 -1.68
CA ALA A 74 25.43 -18.12 -1.17
C ALA A 74 25.87 -19.20 -0.16
N PRO A 75 27.01 -19.88 -0.39
CA PRO A 75 27.59 -20.78 0.60
C PRO A 75 28.25 -19.99 1.76
N PRO A 76 28.56 -20.64 2.89
CA PRO A 76 29.20 -19.99 4.04
C PRO A 76 30.54 -19.28 3.74
N TYR A 77 31.30 -19.77 2.75
CA TYR A 77 32.57 -19.16 2.31
C TYR A 77 32.37 -18.15 1.17
N GLY A 78 31.11 -17.91 0.79
CA GLY A 78 30.71 -17.08 -0.34
C GLY A 78 30.74 -15.58 -0.01
N ALA A 79 30.85 -14.77 -1.06
CA ALA A 79 30.70 -13.32 -1.02
C ALA A 79 29.41 -12.90 -1.73
N ILE A 80 28.66 -12.01 -1.10
CA ILE A 80 27.45 -11.38 -1.65
C ILE A 80 27.78 -9.91 -1.89
N TYR A 81 27.75 -9.48 -3.15
CA TYR A 81 28.03 -8.10 -3.53
C TYR A 81 26.75 -7.27 -3.46
N CYS A 82 26.79 -6.12 -2.79
CA CYS A 82 25.63 -5.26 -2.61
C CYS A 82 26.03 -3.80 -2.50
N HIS A 83 25.09 -2.88 -2.68
CA HIS A 83 25.37 -1.46 -2.46
C HIS A 83 25.68 -1.18 -0.97
N ALA A 84 26.55 -0.22 -0.67
CA ALA A 84 26.95 0.13 0.69
C ALA A 84 25.77 0.59 1.57
N GLU A 85 24.77 1.22 0.95
CA GLU A 85 23.52 1.66 1.60
C GLU A 85 22.40 0.61 1.53
N SER A 86 22.67 -0.59 1.02
CA SER A 86 21.62 -1.61 0.88
C SER A 86 21.07 -2.06 2.23
N HIS A 87 19.77 -2.36 2.27
CA HIS A 87 19.09 -2.78 3.49
C HIS A 87 19.74 -4.02 4.13
N ILE A 88 20.16 -4.99 3.31
CA ILE A 88 20.85 -6.19 3.77
C ILE A 88 22.18 -5.90 4.49
N ASN A 89 22.84 -4.78 4.17
CA ASN A 89 24.07 -4.33 4.81
C ASN A 89 23.82 -3.44 6.03
N VAL A 90 22.80 -2.57 5.99
CA VAL A 90 22.61 -1.50 6.99
C VAL A 90 21.55 -1.82 8.05
N ASP A 91 20.41 -2.39 7.65
CA ASP A 91 19.17 -2.37 8.45
C ASP A 91 18.66 -3.78 8.83
N GLU A 92 19.47 -4.82 8.62
CA GLU A 92 19.10 -6.21 8.94
C GLU A 92 19.86 -6.83 10.11
N CYS A 93 20.69 -6.05 10.82
CA CYS A 93 21.44 -6.50 11.99
C CYS A 93 22.22 -7.82 11.72
N GLY A 94 22.84 -7.92 10.55
CA GLY A 94 23.61 -9.10 10.13
C GLY A 94 22.77 -10.36 9.85
N ALA A 95 21.48 -10.21 9.53
CA ALA A 95 20.63 -11.36 9.17
C ALA A 95 21.19 -12.16 7.97
N PRO A 96 21.67 -11.56 6.87
CA PRO A 96 22.27 -12.33 5.77
C PRO A 96 23.43 -13.22 6.23
N GLU A 97 24.38 -12.70 7.00
CA GLU A 97 25.52 -13.45 7.53
C GLU A 97 25.06 -14.60 8.45
N PHE A 98 24.05 -14.34 9.30
CA PHE A 98 23.50 -15.37 10.18
C PHE A 98 22.86 -16.53 9.40
N TYR A 99 22.03 -16.24 8.39
CA TYR A 99 21.26 -17.26 7.66
C TYR A 99 22.09 -18.01 6.62
N THR A 100 23.09 -17.35 6.03
CA THR A 100 24.04 -17.99 5.10
C THR A 100 25.07 -18.85 5.82
N GLY A 101 25.18 -18.72 7.15
CA GLY A 101 26.17 -19.44 7.95
C GLY A 101 27.57 -18.83 7.88
N GLY A 102 27.67 -17.53 7.56
CA GLY A 102 28.93 -16.78 7.55
C GLY A 102 29.36 -16.24 6.19
N ALA A 103 28.49 -16.26 5.16
CA ALA A 103 28.82 -15.59 3.90
C ALA A 103 29.09 -14.11 4.16
N LYS A 104 30.02 -13.52 3.42
CA LYS A 104 30.48 -12.15 3.64
C LYS A 104 29.74 -11.19 2.70
N LEU A 105 29.20 -10.09 3.25
CA LEU A 105 28.78 -8.96 2.42
C LEU A 105 30.01 -8.18 1.94
N VAL A 106 30.05 -7.89 0.65
CA VAL A 106 31.08 -7.07 0.01
C VAL A 106 30.39 -5.85 -0.58
N THR A 107 30.62 -4.70 0.04
CA THR A 107 29.94 -3.47 -0.35
C THR A 107 30.59 -2.83 -1.58
N LEU A 108 29.74 -2.33 -2.46
CA LEU A 108 30.07 -1.50 -3.60
C LEU A 108 29.48 -0.12 -3.39
N SER A 109 30.18 0.91 -3.84
CA SER A 109 29.65 2.26 -3.90
C SER A 109 28.82 2.44 -5.18
N GLY A 110 28.09 3.55 -5.24
CA GLY A 110 27.46 4.02 -6.45
C GLY A 110 26.57 5.22 -6.19
N THR A 111 26.05 5.80 -7.26
CA THR A 111 25.16 6.97 -7.17
C THR A 111 23.73 6.51 -6.94
N ASP A 112 22.98 7.26 -6.14
CA ASP A 112 21.55 7.01 -5.90
C ASP A 112 21.22 5.59 -5.39
N ALA A 113 22.12 5.03 -4.56
CA ALA A 113 22.04 3.66 -4.06
C ALA A 113 22.00 2.56 -5.15
N GLN A 114 22.49 2.88 -6.36
CA GLN A 114 22.61 1.94 -7.46
C GLN A 114 24.04 1.43 -7.63
N ILE A 115 24.22 0.13 -7.86
CA ILE A 115 25.52 -0.46 -8.18
C ILE A 115 25.87 -0.10 -9.62
N ASN A 116 27.03 0.52 -9.81
CA ASN A 116 27.57 0.75 -11.15
C ASN A 116 28.16 -0.56 -11.71
N PRO A 117 27.75 -1.02 -12.91
CA PRO A 117 28.31 -2.21 -13.55
C PRO A 117 29.85 -2.22 -13.64
N SER A 118 30.49 -1.08 -13.87
CA SER A 118 31.96 -1.02 -13.96
C SER A 118 32.64 -1.30 -12.62
N ASP A 119 32.03 -0.86 -11.51
CA ASP A 119 32.55 -1.07 -10.17
C ASP A 119 32.35 -2.54 -9.75
N LEU A 120 31.21 -3.13 -10.12
CA LEU A 120 30.97 -4.56 -9.95
C LEU A 120 31.99 -5.40 -10.73
N ALA A 121 32.22 -5.10 -12.01
CA ALA A 121 33.21 -5.80 -12.83
C ALA A 121 34.61 -5.74 -12.20
N THR A 122 35.04 -4.55 -11.77
CA THR A 122 36.33 -4.34 -11.10
C THR A 122 36.43 -5.14 -9.79
N ALA A 123 35.35 -5.20 -9.02
CA ALA A 123 35.32 -5.94 -7.76
C ALA A 123 35.38 -7.46 -7.98
N LEU A 124 34.71 -7.96 -9.02
CA LEU A 124 34.72 -9.37 -9.39
C LEU A 124 36.10 -9.80 -9.94
N GLU A 125 36.74 -8.99 -10.76
CA GLU A 125 38.12 -9.23 -11.24
C GLU A 125 39.12 -9.36 -10.09
N LYS A 126 38.94 -8.56 -9.03
CA LYS A 126 39.80 -8.54 -7.84
C LYS A 126 39.43 -9.58 -6.78
N ALA A 127 38.37 -10.36 -6.99
CA ALA A 127 37.85 -11.28 -5.97
C ALA A 127 38.81 -12.44 -5.66
N GLY A 128 39.75 -12.76 -6.56
CA GLY A 128 40.67 -13.89 -6.40
C GLY A 128 39.94 -15.24 -6.46
N ILE A 129 39.12 -15.41 -7.50
CA ILE A 129 38.37 -16.65 -7.76
C ILE A 129 39.33 -17.85 -7.79
N GLY A 130 39.01 -18.89 -7.03
CA GLY A 130 39.81 -20.11 -6.88
C GLY A 130 40.94 -20.01 -5.85
N ILE A 131 41.23 -18.83 -5.29
CA ILE A 131 42.25 -18.67 -4.25
C ILE A 131 41.65 -19.03 -2.88
N VAL A 132 42.11 -20.13 -2.28
CA VAL A 132 41.55 -20.71 -1.04
C VAL A 132 41.54 -19.75 0.18
N HIS A 133 42.42 -18.74 0.19
CA HIS A 133 42.49 -17.75 1.26
C HIS A 133 41.43 -16.64 1.13
N HIS A 134 40.74 -16.54 0.00
CA HIS A 134 39.78 -15.47 -0.30
C HIS A 134 38.35 -16.02 -0.24
N VAL A 135 37.40 -15.16 0.16
CA VAL A 135 35.97 -15.44 0.00
C VAL A 135 35.65 -15.56 -1.49
N GLN A 136 34.79 -16.51 -1.85
CA GLN A 136 34.50 -16.77 -3.26
C GLN A 136 33.22 -16.04 -3.67
N PRO A 137 33.21 -15.29 -4.79
CA PRO A 137 31.98 -14.70 -5.31
C PRO A 137 30.86 -15.73 -5.40
N ALA A 138 29.66 -15.36 -4.96
CA ALA A 138 28.51 -16.26 -5.00
C ALA A 138 27.24 -15.58 -5.54
N ALA A 139 26.97 -14.34 -5.12
CA ALA A 139 25.78 -13.63 -5.55
C ALA A 139 25.99 -12.12 -5.61
N VAL A 140 25.14 -11.45 -6.37
CA VAL A 140 24.93 -9.99 -6.36
C VAL A 140 23.52 -9.72 -5.87
N SER A 141 23.35 -8.71 -5.03
CA SER A 141 22.05 -8.26 -4.51
C SER A 141 21.81 -6.80 -4.89
N ILE A 142 20.73 -6.54 -5.62
CA ILE A 142 20.24 -5.19 -5.93
C ILE A 142 18.91 -4.93 -5.23
N THR A 143 18.62 -3.66 -4.92
CA THR A 143 17.35 -3.24 -4.31
C THR A 143 16.52 -2.46 -5.32
N GLN A 144 15.23 -2.80 -5.48
CA GLN A 144 14.35 -2.21 -6.49
C GLN A 144 12.94 -1.93 -5.94
N ALA A 145 12.49 -0.66 -5.81
CA ALA A 145 13.27 0.58 -5.89
C ALA A 145 14.32 0.67 -4.77
N THR A 146 15.41 1.41 -5.00
CA THR A 146 16.55 1.53 -4.07
C THR A 146 16.18 2.20 -2.74
N GLU A 147 17.09 2.14 -1.77
CA GLU A 147 16.99 2.83 -0.49
C GLU A 147 17.00 4.36 -0.63
N ALA A 148 17.50 4.88 -1.76
CA ALA A 148 17.45 6.30 -2.13
C ALA A 148 16.14 6.69 -2.85
N GLY A 149 15.23 5.75 -3.09
CA GLY A 149 13.96 5.98 -3.79
C GLY A 149 14.09 6.08 -5.31
N THR A 150 15.23 5.67 -5.88
CA THR A 150 15.47 5.59 -7.33
C THR A 150 15.20 4.20 -7.87
N VAL A 151 15.15 4.06 -9.19
CA VAL A 151 14.75 2.84 -9.88
C VAL A 151 15.80 2.46 -10.90
N TYR A 152 16.25 1.20 -10.87
CA TYR A 152 17.07 0.65 -11.95
C TYR A 152 16.22 0.45 -13.21
N LEU A 153 16.74 0.80 -14.38
CA LEU A 153 16.10 0.47 -15.65
C LEU A 153 16.29 -1.02 -15.99
N PRO A 154 15.41 -1.62 -16.83
CA PRO A 154 15.58 -3.01 -17.28
C PRO A 154 16.96 -3.31 -17.86
N GLU A 155 17.53 -2.38 -18.64
CA GLU A 155 18.85 -2.48 -19.24
C GLU A 155 19.98 -2.50 -18.20
N ASP A 156 19.88 -1.69 -17.14
CA ASP A 156 20.88 -1.64 -16.06
C ASP A 156 20.89 -2.97 -15.28
N ILE A 157 19.70 -3.52 -15.01
CA ILE A 157 19.54 -4.83 -14.36
C ILE A 157 20.14 -5.92 -15.25
N ALA A 158 19.88 -5.88 -16.56
CA ALA A 158 20.40 -6.86 -17.51
C ALA A 158 21.93 -6.80 -17.64
N GLU A 159 22.54 -5.62 -17.55
CA GLU A 159 23.99 -5.47 -17.55
C GLU A 159 24.63 -6.08 -16.30
N ILE A 160 24.05 -5.80 -15.11
CA ILE A 160 24.47 -6.41 -13.84
C ILE A 160 24.31 -7.94 -13.89
N ALA A 161 23.17 -8.42 -14.40
CA ALA A 161 22.90 -9.85 -14.52
C ALA A 161 23.90 -10.54 -15.44
N LYS A 162 24.25 -9.92 -16.57
CA LYS A 162 25.25 -10.45 -17.48
C LYS A 162 26.61 -10.64 -16.79
N LEU A 163 27.11 -9.60 -16.10
CA LEU A 163 28.37 -9.69 -15.35
C LEU A 163 28.34 -10.79 -14.27
N THR A 164 27.18 -10.94 -13.64
CA THR A 164 26.93 -11.95 -12.59
C THR A 164 26.95 -13.36 -13.18
N HIS A 165 26.21 -13.59 -14.27
CA HIS A 165 26.03 -14.90 -14.90
C HIS A 165 27.25 -15.36 -15.71
N ASP A 166 28.03 -14.44 -16.29
CA ASP A 166 29.29 -14.76 -16.98
C ASP A 166 30.30 -15.47 -16.04
N LEU A 167 30.16 -15.28 -14.72
CA LEU A 167 30.95 -15.93 -13.67
C LEU A 167 30.19 -17.05 -12.92
N ASN A 168 29.04 -17.48 -13.41
CA ASN A 168 28.16 -18.48 -12.78
C ASN A 168 27.70 -18.10 -11.36
N LEU A 169 27.52 -16.81 -11.10
CA LEU A 169 26.95 -16.29 -9.85
C LEU A 169 25.45 -16.10 -10.00
N TYR A 170 24.76 -15.77 -8.90
CA TYR A 170 23.30 -15.54 -8.90
C TYR A 170 22.95 -14.08 -8.63
N LEU A 171 21.87 -13.60 -9.26
CA LEU A 171 21.32 -12.27 -9.04
C LEU A 171 20.07 -12.32 -8.15
N HIS A 172 20.18 -11.71 -6.98
CA HIS A 172 19.10 -11.48 -6.03
C HIS A 172 18.55 -10.04 -6.17
N MET A 173 17.23 -9.90 -6.08
CA MET A 173 16.56 -8.61 -6.00
C MET A 173 15.80 -8.48 -4.68
N ASP A 174 16.19 -7.51 -3.84
CA ASP A 174 15.34 -7.00 -2.77
C ASP A 174 14.24 -6.12 -3.39
N GLY A 175 13.02 -6.64 -3.38
CA GLY A 175 11.84 -6.00 -3.93
C GLY A 175 10.92 -5.41 -2.86
N ALA A 176 11.43 -4.94 -1.72
CA ALA A 176 10.62 -4.36 -0.65
C ALA A 176 9.66 -3.25 -1.15
N ARG A 177 10.06 -2.54 -2.22
CA ARG A 177 9.26 -1.53 -2.94
C ARG A 177 9.13 -1.82 -4.43
N PHE A 178 9.10 -3.10 -4.79
CA PHE A 178 9.01 -3.56 -6.18
C PHE A 178 7.81 -2.98 -6.91
N ALA A 179 6.66 -2.90 -6.24
CA ALA A 179 5.44 -2.30 -6.80
C ALA A 179 5.64 -0.84 -7.23
N ASN A 180 6.42 -0.06 -6.46
CA ASN A 180 6.72 1.33 -6.76
C ASN A 180 7.61 1.47 -7.99
N ALA A 181 8.60 0.59 -8.14
CA ALA A 181 9.45 0.54 -9.34
C ALA A 181 8.62 0.19 -10.58
N VAL A 182 7.79 -0.87 -10.53
CA VAL A 182 6.93 -1.26 -11.66
C VAL A 182 5.97 -0.13 -12.04
N ALA A 183 5.35 0.52 -11.06
CA ALA A 183 4.44 1.63 -11.31
C ALA A 183 5.14 2.86 -11.91
N SER A 184 6.41 3.09 -11.58
CA SER A 184 7.22 4.19 -12.13
C SER A 184 7.62 3.93 -13.58
N LEU A 185 8.16 2.74 -13.85
CA LEU A 185 8.64 2.35 -15.18
C LEU A 185 7.50 2.08 -16.17
N GLY A 186 6.33 1.70 -15.67
CA GLY A 186 5.19 1.32 -16.51
C GLY A 186 5.44 0.04 -17.33
N CYS A 187 6.31 -0.85 -16.84
CA CYS A 187 6.69 -2.12 -17.48
C CYS A 187 5.94 -3.32 -16.91
N ALA A 188 6.11 -4.50 -17.52
CA ALA A 188 5.65 -5.75 -16.90
C ALA A 188 6.59 -6.14 -15.73
N PRO A 189 6.10 -6.85 -14.70
CA PRO A 189 6.95 -7.38 -13.62
C PRO A 189 8.10 -8.25 -14.14
N ALA A 190 7.86 -8.98 -15.23
CA ALA A 190 8.83 -9.82 -15.89
C ALA A 190 10.05 -9.04 -16.43
N ASP A 191 9.83 -7.82 -16.91
CA ASP A 191 10.84 -7.03 -17.63
C ASP A 191 11.98 -6.55 -16.72
N ILE A 192 11.69 -6.33 -15.44
CA ILE A 192 12.67 -5.94 -14.42
C ILE A 192 12.99 -7.09 -13.45
N THR A 193 12.73 -8.33 -13.86
CA THR A 193 13.08 -9.51 -13.08
C THR A 193 13.77 -10.55 -13.95
N TRP A 194 13.13 -11.68 -14.25
CA TRP A 194 13.78 -12.80 -14.92
C TRP A 194 14.16 -12.49 -16.37
N ARG A 195 13.42 -11.60 -17.08
CA ARG A 195 13.80 -11.17 -18.44
C ARG A 195 15.09 -10.34 -18.44
N ALA A 196 15.36 -9.66 -17.34
CA ALA A 196 16.61 -8.94 -17.08
C ALA A 196 17.64 -9.80 -16.32
N GLY A 197 17.37 -11.09 -16.08
CA GLY A 197 18.32 -12.03 -15.48
C GLY A 197 18.28 -12.15 -13.95
N VAL A 198 17.25 -11.66 -13.26
CA VAL A 198 17.07 -11.91 -11.82
C VAL A 198 16.72 -13.36 -11.56
N ASP A 199 17.46 -14.04 -10.67
CA ASP A 199 17.25 -15.44 -10.30
C ASP A 199 16.22 -15.60 -9.17
N VAL A 200 16.26 -14.68 -8.20
CA VAL A 200 15.39 -14.69 -7.02
C VAL A 200 14.98 -13.27 -6.62
N LEU A 201 13.70 -13.09 -6.33
CA LEU A 201 13.09 -11.83 -5.92
C LEU A 201 12.46 -11.96 -4.53
N CYS A 202 12.72 -10.98 -3.66
CA CYS A 202 11.96 -10.76 -2.43
C CYS A 202 10.85 -9.74 -2.69
N PHE A 203 9.67 -10.22 -3.08
CA PHE A 203 8.53 -9.40 -3.48
C PHE A 203 7.81 -8.80 -2.27
N GLY A 204 7.94 -7.48 -2.14
CA GLY A 204 7.43 -6.65 -1.05
C GLY A 204 5.91 -6.39 -1.10
N ALA A 205 5.17 -6.71 -0.04
CA ALA A 205 3.76 -6.34 0.09
C ALA A 205 3.43 -5.55 1.37
N THR A 206 4.18 -5.72 2.47
CA THR A 206 3.90 -5.02 3.74
C THR A 206 3.91 -3.51 3.57
N LYS A 207 4.95 -2.96 2.93
CA LYS A 207 5.10 -1.51 2.68
C LYS A 207 4.08 -0.92 1.71
N ASN A 208 3.28 -1.74 1.05
CA ASN A 208 2.31 -1.31 0.04
C ASN A 208 0.87 -1.81 0.35
N GLY A 209 0.60 -2.08 1.63
CA GLY A 209 -0.75 -2.25 2.18
C GLY A 209 -1.04 -3.60 2.82
N ALA A 210 -0.11 -4.56 2.81
CA ALA A 210 -0.27 -5.80 3.59
C ALA A 210 -0.01 -5.58 5.09
N MET A 211 -0.48 -6.51 5.93
CA MET A 211 -0.26 -6.45 7.37
C MET A 211 1.14 -6.90 7.77
N ALA A 212 1.56 -8.04 7.23
CA ALA A 212 2.86 -8.65 7.43
C ALA A 212 2.95 -9.85 6.47
N ALA A 213 3.34 -9.58 5.23
CA ALA A 213 3.48 -10.62 4.21
C ALA A 213 4.46 -10.16 3.14
N GLU A 214 5.43 -11.02 2.85
CA GLU A 214 6.35 -10.92 1.72
C GLU A 214 6.37 -12.26 0.98
N ALA A 215 6.90 -12.28 -0.23
CA ALA A 215 7.08 -13.50 -1.01
C ALA A 215 8.50 -13.62 -1.54
N VAL A 216 9.17 -14.75 -1.26
CA VAL A 216 10.40 -15.11 -1.98
C VAL A 216 10.00 -15.86 -3.24
N VAL A 217 10.33 -15.32 -4.40
CA VAL A 217 9.97 -15.81 -5.73
C VAL A 217 11.24 -16.28 -6.43
N PHE A 218 11.31 -17.57 -6.74
CA PHE A 218 12.39 -18.16 -7.52
C PHE A 218 11.95 -18.29 -8.98
N PHE A 219 12.70 -17.65 -9.87
CA PHE A 219 12.59 -17.84 -11.32
C PHE A 219 13.43 -19.05 -11.76
N ASN A 220 14.56 -19.28 -11.08
CA ASN A 220 15.33 -20.51 -11.19
C ASN A 220 14.84 -21.55 -10.16
N GLN A 221 14.04 -22.52 -10.61
CA GLN A 221 13.40 -23.53 -9.75
C GLN A 221 14.40 -24.49 -9.07
N GLU A 222 15.62 -24.62 -9.59
CA GLU A 222 16.66 -25.45 -8.95
C GLU A 222 17.06 -24.88 -7.59
N LEU A 223 17.12 -23.55 -7.48
CA LEU A 223 17.46 -22.84 -6.24
C LEU A 223 16.37 -23.00 -5.16
N ALA A 224 15.12 -23.22 -5.58
CA ALA A 224 13.98 -23.39 -4.68
C ALA A 224 13.98 -24.73 -3.92
N LYS A 225 14.69 -25.76 -4.42
CA LYS A 225 14.62 -27.14 -3.89
C LYS A 225 14.93 -27.26 -2.40
N THR A 226 15.87 -26.45 -1.90
CA THR A 226 16.25 -26.48 -0.47
C THR A 226 15.52 -25.43 0.37
N PHE A 227 14.80 -24.50 -0.26
CA PHE A 227 14.26 -23.32 0.41
C PHE A 227 13.20 -23.68 1.46
N GLY A 228 12.35 -24.67 1.18
CA GLY A 228 11.35 -25.15 2.14
C GLY A 228 11.96 -25.59 3.49
N TYR A 229 13.11 -26.29 3.45
CA TYR A 229 13.84 -26.72 4.65
C TYR A 229 14.45 -25.54 5.38
N ARG A 230 15.05 -24.59 4.66
CA ARG A 230 15.65 -23.37 5.22
C ARG A 230 14.60 -22.52 5.93
N ARG A 231 13.46 -22.27 5.27
CA ARG A 231 12.32 -21.55 5.83
C ARG A 231 11.74 -22.24 7.08
N LYS A 232 11.68 -23.58 7.09
CA LYS A 232 11.25 -24.32 8.29
C LYS A 232 12.26 -24.19 9.43
N ARG A 233 13.55 -24.40 9.15
CA ARG A 233 14.63 -24.38 10.14
C ARG A 233 14.77 -23.01 10.81
N SER A 234 14.53 -21.93 10.07
CA SER A 234 14.58 -20.57 10.59
C SER A 234 13.32 -20.11 11.34
N GLY A 235 12.30 -20.96 11.44
CA GLY A 235 11.04 -20.60 12.10
C GLY A 235 10.08 -19.75 11.25
N HIS A 236 10.39 -19.52 9.97
CA HIS A 236 9.55 -18.72 9.06
C HIS A 236 8.52 -19.55 8.28
N LEU A 237 8.34 -20.84 8.62
CA LEU A 237 7.22 -21.66 8.13
C LEU A 237 6.03 -21.57 9.10
N PHE A 238 5.11 -20.66 8.80
CA PHE A 238 3.92 -20.43 9.62
C PHE A 238 2.96 -21.62 9.59
N SER A 239 2.40 -21.99 10.75
CA SER A 239 1.42 -23.08 10.84
C SER A 239 0.12 -22.74 10.10
N LYS A 240 -0.40 -21.52 10.29
CA LYS A 240 -1.62 -21.03 9.61
C LYS A 240 -1.25 -20.19 8.38
N MET A 241 -0.60 -20.81 7.41
CA MET A 241 -0.03 -20.14 6.23
C MET A 241 -1.06 -19.36 5.40
N ARG A 242 -2.32 -19.82 5.37
CA ARG A 242 -3.44 -19.13 4.71
C ARG A 242 -3.52 -17.62 4.98
N TYR A 243 -3.10 -17.14 6.16
CA TYR A 243 -3.16 -15.71 6.48
C TYR A 243 -2.05 -14.89 5.80
N LEU A 244 -0.87 -15.46 5.53
CA LEU A 244 0.14 -14.79 4.69
C LEU A 244 -0.30 -14.88 3.23
N SER A 245 -0.72 -16.08 2.80
CA SER A 245 -1.09 -16.34 1.41
C SER A 245 -2.31 -15.55 0.96
N ALA A 246 -3.33 -15.39 1.79
CA ALA A 246 -4.51 -14.59 1.46
C ALA A 246 -4.17 -13.10 1.27
N GLN A 247 -3.18 -12.57 2.00
CA GLN A 247 -2.73 -11.19 1.81
C GLN A 247 -2.06 -11.03 0.45
N LEU A 248 -1.08 -11.89 0.14
CA LEU A 248 -0.37 -11.86 -1.14
C LEU A 248 -1.31 -12.08 -2.32
N GLU A 249 -2.23 -13.05 -2.21
CA GLU A 249 -3.24 -13.32 -3.23
C GLU A 249 -4.12 -12.09 -3.48
N ALA A 250 -4.61 -11.43 -2.43
CA ALA A 250 -5.45 -10.24 -2.55
C ALA A 250 -4.66 -9.05 -3.08
N TYR A 251 -3.41 -8.91 -2.69
CA TYR A 251 -2.51 -7.82 -3.10
C TYR A 251 -2.27 -7.80 -4.61
N ILE A 252 -2.08 -8.96 -5.24
CA ILE A 252 -1.89 -9.05 -6.71
C ILE A 252 -3.19 -9.19 -7.50
N THR A 253 -4.33 -9.38 -6.83
CA THR A 253 -5.64 -9.48 -7.50
C THR A 253 -6.20 -8.09 -7.80
N ASP A 254 -6.82 -7.91 -8.97
CA ASP A 254 -7.43 -6.64 -9.41
C ASP A 254 -6.48 -5.43 -9.33
N ASP A 255 -5.18 -5.64 -9.53
CA ASP A 255 -4.13 -4.60 -9.54
C ASP A 255 -4.06 -3.77 -8.25
N VAL A 256 -4.44 -4.33 -7.09
CA VAL A 256 -4.38 -3.61 -5.79
C VAL A 256 -2.96 -3.07 -5.53
N TRP A 257 -1.95 -3.93 -5.70
CA TRP A 257 -0.54 -3.57 -5.54
C TRP A 257 -0.11 -2.39 -6.41
N LEU A 258 -0.40 -2.41 -7.72
CA LEU A 258 -0.06 -1.31 -8.64
C LEU A 258 -0.83 -0.03 -8.32
N LYS A 259 -2.11 -0.12 -7.94
CA LYS A 259 -2.91 1.07 -7.57
C LYS A 259 -2.34 1.76 -6.33
N ASN A 260 -1.95 0.99 -5.32
CA ASN A 260 -1.37 1.52 -4.10
C ASN A 260 -0.03 2.19 -4.40
N ALA A 261 0.86 1.49 -5.12
CA ALA A 261 2.17 2.00 -5.48
C ALA A 261 2.09 3.25 -6.36
N SER A 262 1.24 3.22 -7.40
CA SER A 262 1.01 4.38 -8.28
C SER A 262 0.54 5.61 -7.49
N ASN A 263 -0.33 5.42 -6.49
CA ASN A 263 -0.77 6.53 -5.66
C ASN A 263 0.34 7.06 -4.75
N ALA A 264 1.12 6.17 -4.13
CA ALA A 264 2.26 6.56 -3.32
C ALA A 264 3.26 7.39 -4.15
N ASN A 265 3.68 6.88 -5.30
CA ASN A 265 4.58 7.60 -6.22
C ASN A 265 4.01 8.97 -6.63
N GLN A 266 2.71 9.03 -7.00
CA GLN A 266 2.07 10.31 -7.36
C GLN A 266 2.09 11.34 -6.21
N MET A 267 1.96 10.90 -4.96
CA MET A 267 2.05 11.79 -3.80
C MET A 267 3.49 12.25 -3.57
N ALA A 268 4.48 11.37 -3.75
CA ALA A 268 5.88 11.75 -3.68
C ALA A 268 6.24 12.79 -4.76
N THR A 269 5.87 12.53 -6.02
CA THR A 269 6.09 13.47 -7.12
C THR A 269 5.43 14.83 -6.83
N LYS A 270 4.19 14.83 -6.30
CA LYS A 270 3.49 16.07 -5.97
C LYS A 270 4.20 16.85 -4.86
N LEU A 271 4.70 16.17 -3.82
CA LEU A 271 5.43 16.81 -2.74
C LEU A 271 6.78 17.35 -3.23
N ALA A 272 7.50 16.56 -4.04
CA ALA A 272 8.76 16.97 -4.67
C ALA A 272 8.60 18.22 -5.54
N GLN A 273 7.55 18.30 -6.37
CA GLN A 273 7.22 19.49 -7.16
C GLN A 273 6.99 20.74 -6.29
N GLY A 274 6.38 20.57 -5.11
CA GLY A 274 6.27 21.66 -4.14
C GLY A 274 7.62 22.09 -3.57
N LEU A 275 8.45 21.12 -3.19
CA LEU A 275 9.78 21.36 -2.60
C LEU A 275 10.75 22.03 -3.57
N VAL A 276 10.72 21.69 -4.86
CA VAL A 276 11.58 22.32 -5.89
C VAL A 276 11.31 23.83 -6.01
N ASN A 277 10.11 24.29 -5.66
CA ASN A 277 9.76 25.71 -5.68
C ASN A 277 10.12 26.43 -4.36
N CYS A 278 10.66 25.72 -3.36
CA CYS A 278 11.09 26.29 -2.09
C CYS A 278 12.60 26.61 -2.16
N PRO A 279 13.02 27.89 -2.03
CA PRO A 279 14.43 28.27 -2.17
C PRO A 279 15.39 27.61 -1.17
N VAL A 280 14.87 27.11 -0.05
CA VAL A 280 15.64 26.51 1.05
C VAL A 280 15.65 24.98 1.01
N ALA A 281 15.04 24.36 -0.01
CA ALA A 281 14.94 22.92 -0.13
C ALA A 281 15.67 22.41 -1.37
N ARG A 282 16.54 21.42 -1.20
CA ARG A 282 17.28 20.78 -2.29
C ARG A 282 17.05 19.28 -2.27
N LEU A 283 16.53 18.73 -3.36
CA LEU A 283 16.38 17.28 -3.49
C LEU A 283 17.76 16.62 -3.62
N CYS A 284 17.99 15.55 -2.85
CA CYS A 284 19.24 14.81 -2.85
C CYS A 284 19.30 13.78 -3.98
N HIS A 285 18.15 13.19 -4.31
CA HIS A 285 17.99 12.14 -5.32
C HIS A 285 16.79 12.43 -6.24
N PRO A 286 16.77 11.86 -7.46
CA PRO A 286 15.55 11.78 -8.26
C PRO A 286 14.39 11.12 -7.49
N VAL A 287 13.17 11.64 -7.68
CA VAL A 287 11.97 11.09 -7.02
C VAL A 287 11.26 10.17 -8.01
N GLU A 288 11.69 8.91 -8.02
CA GLU A 288 11.23 7.89 -8.97
C GLU A 288 10.32 6.83 -8.31
N ALA A 289 10.29 6.77 -6.98
CA ALA A 289 9.39 5.93 -6.20
C ALA A 289 8.55 6.77 -5.21
N ASN A 290 8.42 6.31 -3.96
CA ASN A 290 7.61 6.96 -2.92
C ASN A 290 8.42 7.62 -1.79
N GLU A 291 9.75 7.62 -1.89
CA GLU A 291 10.66 8.25 -0.94
C GLU A 291 11.24 9.53 -1.53
N ILE A 292 11.41 10.55 -0.68
CA ILE A 292 11.99 11.84 -1.03
C ILE A 292 13.05 12.15 0.01
N PHE A 293 14.24 12.49 -0.47
CA PHE A 293 15.35 12.95 0.34
C PHE A 293 15.59 14.42 0.03
N VAL A 294 15.50 15.26 1.05
CA VAL A 294 15.60 16.71 0.88
C VAL A 294 16.49 17.31 1.96
N GLU A 295 17.46 18.07 1.51
CA GLU A 295 18.32 18.91 2.34
C GLU A 295 17.57 20.21 2.64
N ILE A 296 17.40 20.51 3.94
CA ILE A 296 16.74 21.74 4.43
C ILE A 296 17.45 22.27 5.68
N PRO A 297 17.38 23.59 5.99
CA PRO A 297 17.97 24.14 7.21
C PRO A 297 17.38 23.54 8.50
N GLU A 298 18.21 23.41 9.54
CA GLU A 298 17.79 22.90 10.86
C GLU A 298 16.63 23.71 11.48
N SER A 299 16.59 25.02 11.23
CA SER A 299 15.48 25.88 11.68
C SER A 299 14.14 25.47 11.05
N VAL A 300 14.14 25.03 9.79
CA VAL A 300 12.96 24.51 9.10
C VAL A 300 12.57 23.14 9.65
N VAL A 301 13.53 22.25 9.90
CA VAL A 301 13.28 20.95 10.55
C VAL A 301 12.58 21.14 11.90
N THR A 302 13.09 22.07 12.72
CA THR A 302 12.53 22.39 14.03
C THR A 302 11.12 22.96 13.91
N GLY A 303 10.88 23.87 12.98
CA GLY A 303 9.54 24.42 12.69
C GLY A 303 8.54 23.34 12.26
N LEU A 304 8.93 22.46 11.32
CA LEU A 304 8.07 21.36 10.85
C LEU A 304 7.70 20.40 12.00
N ARG A 305 8.65 20.06 12.87
CA ARG A 305 8.36 19.23 14.06
C ARG A 305 7.41 19.94 15.04
N ALA A 306 7.59 21.24 15.26
CA ALA A 306 6.68 22.03 16.10
C ALA A 306 5.26 22.09 15.53
N ASP A 307 5.14 22.09 14.20
CA ASP A 307 3.86 22.03 13.47
C ASP A 307 3.23 20.62 13.44
N GLY A 308 3.90 19.61 14.02
CA GLY A 308 3.40 18.24 14.16
C GLY A 308 3.71 17.32 12.97
N PHE A 309 4.68 17.67 12.13
CA PHE A 309 5.21 16.77 11.11
C PHE A 309 6.19 15.78 11.72
N GLU A 310 6.04 14.50 11.39
CA GLU A 310 6.96 13.44 11.79
C GLU A 310 7.70 12.92 10.54
N PHE A 311 9.02 12.88 10.62
CA PHE A 311 9.91 12.37 9.57
C PHE A 311 11.27 12.02 10.19
N TYR A 312 12.05 11.21 9.47
CA TYR A 312 13.41 10.90 9.90
C TYR A 312 14.41 11.91 9.35
N VAL A 313 15.37 12.30 10.20
CA VAL A 313 16.60 12.94 9.75
C VAL A 313 17.52 11.80 9.34
N TRP A 314 17.82 11.73 8.05
CA TRP A 314 18.67 10.70 7.45
C TRP A 314 20.15 11.00 7.70
N GLN A 315 20.53 12.28 7.58
CA GLN A 315 21.88 12.75 7.86
C GLN A 315 21.82 14.04 8.67
N GLU A 316 22.55 14.08 9.79
CA GLU A 316 22.69 15.26 10.62
C GLU A 316 23.75 16.22 10.05
N GLY A 317 23.63 17.51 10.39
CA GLY A 317 24.53 18.56 9.94
C GLY A 317 23.87 19.94 10.01
N THR A 318 24.56 20.98 9.56
CA THR A 318 23.99 22.33 9.42
C THR A 318 22.89 22.41 8.36
N LEU A 319 22.98 21.56 7.34
CA LEU A 319 21.95 21.30 6.34
C LEU A 319 21.55 19.82 6.44
N PRO A 320 20.69 19.45 7.40
CA PRO A 320 20.26 18.07 7.55
C PRO A 320 19.49 17.57 6.33
N ILE A 321 19.67 16.30 6.00
CA ILE A 321 18.86 15.60 5.00
C ILE A 321 17.71 14.92 5.75
N ILE A 322 16.48 15.24 5.37
CA ILE A 322 15.29 14.56 5.88
C ILE A 322 14.76 13.58 4.83
N ARG A 323 14.23 12.45 5.30
CA ARG A 323 13.53 11.48 4.47
C ARG A 323 12.03 11.58 4.69
N LEU A 324 11.30 11.79 3.60
CA LEU A 324 9.84 11.85 3.56
C LEU A 324 9.31 10.67 2.75
N VAL A 325 8.44 9.87 3.35
CA VAL A 325 7.85 8.69 2.71
C VAL A 325 6.36 8.91 2.51
N THR A 326 5.86 8.62 1.30
CA THR A 326 4.45 8.75 0.95
C THR A 326 3.80 7.39 0.71
N THR A 327 2.48 7.31 0.92
CA THR A 327 1.77 6.02 0.98
C THR A 327 0.38 6.11 0.35
N SER A 328 -0.25 4.97 0.10
CA SER A 328 -1.58 4.91 -0.48
C SER A 328 -2.68 5.06 0.57
N THR A 329 -3.13 6.29 0.82
CA THR A 329 -4.33 6.52 1.64
C THR A 329 -5.60 6.56 0.79
N GLY A 330 -5.73 5.71 -0.26
CA GLY A 330 -6.88 5.58 -1.19
C GLY A 330 -8.21 5.20 -0.54
N LYS A 331 -8.51 5.81 0.60
CA LYS A 331 -9.48 5.44 1.62
C LYS A 331 -10.88 5.72 1.11
N LEU A 332 -11.45 4.68 0.51
CA LEU A 332 -12.88 4.61 0.29
C LEU A 332 -13.56 4.30 1.63
N ILE A 333 -14.22 5.30 2.21
CA ILE A 333 -14.97 5.15 3.46
C ILE A 333 -16.26 4.39 3.15
N LYS A 334 -16.25 3.07 3.39
CA LYS A 334 -17.44 2.23 3.19
C LYS A 334 -18.55 2.67 4.14
N SER A 335 -19.78 2.71 3.64
CA SER A 335 -20.94 3.03 4.46
C SER A 335 -21.14 1.96 5.54
N PRO A 336 -21.17 2.35 6.83
CA PRO A 336 -21.41 1.42 7.93
C PRO A 336 -22.86 0.92 7.93
N LYS A 337 -23.06 -0.31 8.41
CA LYS A 337 -24.32 -1.06 8.35
C LYS A 337 -24.97 -1.21 9.74
N PHE A 338 -25.35 -0.09 10.38
CA PHE A 338 -25.82 -0.07 11.77
C PHE A 338 -27.21 -0.69 11.97
N LEU A 339 -28.15 -0.37 11.08
CA LEU A 339 -29.50 -0.92 11.03
C LEU A 339 -29.46 -2.36 10.51
N LEU A 340 -28.73 -2.61 9.41
CA LEU A 340 -28.66 -3.93 8.79
C LEU A 340 -28.11 -5.01 9.73
N SER A 341 -27.14 -4.69 10.59
CA SER A 341 -26.59 -5.62 11.58
C SER A 341 -27.58 -5.96 12.72
N GLN A 342 -28.52 -5.05 13.03
CA GLN A 342 -29.51 -5.24 14.10
C GLN A 342 -30.92 -5.60 13.59
N LEU A 343 -31.12 -5.72 12.28
CA LEU A 343 -32.42 -6.05 11.68
C LEU A 343 -32.99 -7.39 12.18
N ARG A 344 -32.15 -8.39 12.46
CA ARG A 344 -32.60 -9.68 12.98
C ARG A 344 -33.25 -9.52 14.34
N GLU A 345 -32.58 -8.81 15.25
CA GLU A 345 -33.10 -8.53 16.59
C GLU A 345 -34.35 -7.66 16.53
N LEU A 346 -34.34 -6.61 15.70
CA LEU A 346 -35.50 -5.73 15.51
C LEU A 346 -36.73 -6.50 15.04
N LYS A 347 -36.59 -7.36 14.01
CA LYS A 347 -37.67 -8.20 13.49
C LYS A 347 -38.20 -9.18 14.54
N LEU A 348 -37.32 -9.77 15.34
CA LEU A 348 -37.71 -10.69 16.41
C LEU A 348 -38.52 -9.96 17.49
N LEU A 349 -38.09 -8.78 17.93
CA LEU A 349 -38.79 -7.98 18.93
C LEU A 349 -40.14 -7.47 18.38
N GLN A 350 -40.19 -7.00 17.13
CA GLN A 350 -41.43 -6.58 16.48
C GLN A 350 -42.43 -7.73 16.30
N ARG A 351 -41.96 -8.93 15.92
CA ARG A 351 -42.81 -10.12 15.83
C ARG A 351 -43.36 -10.52 17.20
N ARG A 352 -42.55 -10.44 18.25
CA ARG A 352 -42.99 -10.70 19.63
C ARG A 352 -44.03 -9.67 20.08
N LEU A 353 -43.88 -8.40 19.71
CA LEU A 353 -44.79 -7.31 20.07
C LEU A 353 -46.17 -7.49 19.44
N LYS A 354 -46.23 -7.96 18.19
CA LYS A 354 -47.49 -8.26 17.48
C LYS A 354 -48.39 -9.24 18.25
N ASN A 355 -47.79 -10.18 18.99
CA ASN A 355 -48.51 -11.21 19.72
C ASN A 355 -48.83 -10.81 21.18
N LYS A 356 -48.68 -9.53 21.56
CA LYS A 356 -48.97 -9.04 22.91
C LYS A 356 -50.23 -8.18 22.91
N GLU A 357 -51.01 -8.32 23.97
CA GLU A 357 -52.18 -7.47 24.21
C GLU A 357 -51.76 -6.02 24.40
N ARG A 358 -52.37 -5.13 23.62
CA ARG A 358 -52.06 -3.69 23.60
C ARG A 358 -52.37 -3.09 24.97
N GLY A 359 -51.41 -2.36 25.54
CA GLY A 359 -51.55 -1.75 26.87
C GLY A 359 -51.15 -2.65 28.04
N SER A 360 -50.90 -3.95 27.83
CA SER A 360 -50.39 -4.83 28.90
C SER A 360 -48.98 -4.44 29.35
N ASN A 361 -48.62 -4.76 30.59
CA ASN A 361 -47.27 -4.52 31.14
C ASN A 361 -46.16 -5.16 30.28
N ASN A 362 -46.44 -6.31 29.67
CA ASN A 362 -45.50 -7.00 28.79
C ASN A 362 -45.38 -6.33 27.41
N TRP A 363 -46.46 -5.74 26.91
CA TRP A 363 -46.46 -4.93 25.68
C TRP A 363 -45.63 -3.66 25.88
N LEU A 364 -45.83 -2.94 26.99
CA LEU A 364 -45.06 -1.74 27.35
C LEU A 364 -43.55 -2.04 27.51
N LYS A 365 -43.20 -3.12 28.21
CA LYS A 365 -41.79 -3.56 28.36
C LYS A 365 -41.11 -3.81 27.01
N LEU A 366 -41.81 -4.45 26.08
CA LEU A 366 -41.26 -4.80 24.78
C LEU A 366 -41.18 -3.58 23.84
N GLN A 367 -42.16 -2.68 23.91
CA GLN A 367 -42.11 -1.39 23.22
C GLN A 367 -40.90 -0.56 23.67
N ASN A 368 -40.65 -0.49 24.99
CA ASN A 368 -39.46 0.17 25.54
C ASN A 368 -38.16 -0.49 25.07
N LYS A 369 -38.12 -1.82 24.97
CA LYS A 369 -36.93 -2.52 24.46
C LYS A 369 -36.66 -2.20 22.98
N ILE A 370 -37.71 -2.11 22.16
CA ILE A 370 -37.60 -1.71 20.74
C ILE A 370 -37.14 -0.25 20.64
N ALA A 371 -37.70 0.65 21.46
CA ALA A 371 -37.31 2.05 21.51
C ALA A 371 -35.82 2.23 21.86
N ARG A 372 -35.35 1.54 22.92
CA ARG A 372 -33.93 1.52 23.32
C ARG A 372 -33.01 0.98 22.22
N LEU A 373 -33.45 -0.03 21.46
CA LEU A 373 -32.68 -0.56 20.35
C LEU A 373 -32.57 0.46 19.21
N HIS A 374 -33.66 1.13 18.85
CA HIS A 374 -33.65 2.23 17.87
C HIS A 374 -32.75 3.39 18.33
N GLU A 375 -32.81 3.75 19.61
CA GLU A 375 -31.95 4.77 20.21
C GLU A 375 -30.47 4.38 20.14
N LYS A 376 -30.13 3.12 20.47
CA LYS A 376 -28.76 2.61 20.36
C LYS A 376 -28.23 2.68 18.91
N ILE A 377 -29.04 2.28 17.93
CA ILE A 377 -28.67 2.37 16.49
C ILE A 377 -28.44 3.84 16.10
N ALA A 378 -29.34 4.73 16.50
CA ALA A 378 -29.23 6.15 16.21
C ALA A 378 -27.98 6.78 16.86
N ASN A 379 -27.69 6.43 18.12
CA ASN A 379 -26.53 6.92 18.86
C ASN A 379 -25.21 6.39 18.28
N ALA A 380 -25.12 5.08 17.96
CA ALA A 380 -23.94 4.49 17.33
C ALA A 380 -23.65 5.11 15.96
N ARG A 381 -24.69 5.36 15.16
CA ARG A 381 -24.56 6.04 13.88
C ARG A 381 -24.12 7.50 14.06
N ARG A 382 -24.71 8.22 15.01
CA ARG A 382 -24.36 9.61 15.29
C ARG A 382 -22.91 9.73 15.77
N ASP A 383 -22.48 8.87 16.68
CA ASP A 383 -21.10 8.77 17.16
C ASP A 383 -20.12 8.55 15.99
N TRP A 384 -20.42 7.59 15.11
CA TRP A 384 -19.61 7.35 13.91
C TRP A 384 -19.57 8.55 12.97
N HIS A 385 -20.69 9.23 12.75
CA HIS A 385 -20.74 10.46 11.94
C HIS A 385 -19.90 11.59 12.54
N PHE A 386 -19.91 11.79 13.86
CA PHE A 386 -19.05 12.78 14.49
C PHE A 386 -17.58 12.41 14.33
N LYS A 387 -17.21 11.15 14.61
CA LYS A 387 -15.83 10.65 14.41
C LYS A 387 -15.36 10.83 12.97
N LEU A 388 -16.22 10.51 12.01
CA LEU A 388 -15.93 10.71 10.59
C LEU A 388 -15.78 12.20 10.24
N ALA A 389 -16.68 13.06 10.70
CA ALA A 389 -16.60 14.49 10.43
C ALA A 389 -15.31 15.10 10.99
N HIS A 390 -14.93 14.72 12.21
CA HIS A 390 -13.64 15.09 12.80
C HIS A 390 -12.48 14.60 11.94
N GLN A 391 -12.48 13.33 11.55
CA GLN A 391 -11.45 12.73 10.70
C GLN A 391 -11.29 13.47 9.35
N LEU A 392 -12.39 13.84 8.69
CA LEU A 392 -12.36 14.56 7.41
C LEU A 392 -11.82 15.98 7.58
N CYS A 393 -12.28 16.70 8.61
CA CYS A 393 -11.86 18.08 8.85
C CYS A 393 -10.43 18.19 9.38
N ASP A 394 -9.88 17.13 9.98
CA ASP A 394 -8.47 17.11 10.43
C ASP A 394 -7.48 17.00 9.28
N GLY A 395 -7.89 16.44 8.14
CA GLY A 395 -7.01 16.21 6.98
C GLY A 395 -7.24 17.15 5.80
N THR A 396 -8.18 18.09 5.87
CA THR A 396 -8.55 18.95 4.75
C THR A 396 -8.99 20.35 5.19
N ASP A 397 -8.68 21.37 4.38
CA ASP A 397 -9.11 22.76 4.62
C ASP A 397 -10.46 23.08 3.99
N ASN A 398 -10.74 22.46 2.84
CA ASN A 398 -11.95 22.67 2.05
C ASN A 398 -12.66 21.32 1.83
N ILE A 399 -13.94 21.27 2.18
CA ILE A 399 -14.79 20.10 2.00
C ILE A 399 -15.95 20.44 1.06
N PHE A 400 -16.08 19.67 -0.01
CA PHE A 400 -17.12 19.82 -1.02
C PHE A 400 -17.99 18.57 -1.08
N VAL A 401 -19.31 18.76 -1.14
CA VAL A 401 -20.28 17.66 -1.24
C VAL A 401 -21.34 17.95 -2.29
N GLU A 402 -21.98 16.93 -2.83
CA GLU A 402 -23.08 17.14 -3.79
C GLU A 402 -24.32 17.73 -3.11
N ASP A 403 -24.98 18.67 -3.78
CA ASP A 403 -26.27 19.18 -3.36
C ASP A 403 -27.41 18.20 -3.70
N ILE A 404 -27.44 17.08 -2.97
CA ILE A 404 -28.45 16.02 -3.13
C ILE A 404 -29.60 16.22 -2.14
N ASN A 405 -30.83 16.06 -2.64
CA ASN A 405 -32.01 15.99 -1.81
C ASN A 405 -32.20 14.58 -1.24
N PHE A 406 -31.56 14.30 -0.11
CA PHE A 406 -31.61 13.00 0.56
C PHE A 406 -33.01 12.63 1.11
N LYS A 407 -33.96 13.59 1.21
CA LYS A 407 -35.36 13.27 1.58
C LYS A 407 -36.07 12.46 0.49
N SER A 408 -35.65 12.58 -0.77
CA SER A 408 -36.18 11.76 -1.85
C SER A 408 -35.69 10.30 -1.76
N TRP A 409 -34.45 10.09 -1.31
CA TRP A 409 -33.83 8.77 -1.19
C TRP A 409 -34.45 7.93 -0.07
N SER A 410 -34.92 8.57 0.99
CA SER A 410 -35.65 7.89 2.08
C SER A 410 -37.04 7.39 1.67
N ARG A 411 -37.53 7.76 0.48
CA ARG A 411 -38.82 7.36 -0.08
C ARG A 411 -38.72 6.43 -1.31
N GLY A 412 -37.50 6.23 -1.84
CA GLY A 412 -37.27 5.46 -3.08
C GLY A 412 -36.76 4.02 -2.86
N ILE A 413 -36.29 3.40 -3.95
CA ILE A 413 -35.82 1.99 -3.98
C ILE A 413 -34.60 1.77 -3.05
N VAL A 414 -33.77 2.80 -2.84
CA VAL A 414 -32.58 2.77 -1.95
C VAL A 414 -32.88 3.15 -0.50
N ARG A 415 -34.16 3.22 -0.11
CA ARG A 415 -34.61 3.68 1.21
C ARG A 415 -33.92 2.98 2.37
N LYS A 416 -33.75 1.65 2.30
CA LYS A 416 -33.16 0.89 3.41
C LYS A 416 -31.70 1.28 3.64
N GLN A 417 -30.91 1.36 2.58
CA GLN A 417 -29.51 1.75 2.62
C GLN A 417 -29.34 3.22 3.02
N SER A 418 -30.21 4.10 2.51
CA SER A 418 -30.21 5.54 2.85
C SER A 418 -30.58 5.80 4.31
N LEU A 419 -31.57 5.08 4.85
CA LEU A 419 -31.97 5.19 6.26
C LEU A 419 -30.96 4.55 7.19
N ASP A 420 -30.26 3.50 6.75
CA ASP A 420 -29.17 2.88 7.51
C ASP A 420 -27.98 3.84 7.64
N SER A 421 -27.48 4.33 6.50
CA SER A 421 -26.33 5.24 6.47
C SER A 421 -26.60 6.57 7.18
N GLY A 422 -27.83 7.07 7.15
CA GLY A 422 -28.16 8.38 7.74
C GLY A 422 -27.41 9.54 7.10
N ILE A 423 -26.97 9.38 5.84
CA ILE A 423 -26.09 10.31 5.13
C ILE A 423 -26.64 11.75 5.04
N GLY A 424 -27.97 11.90 5.01
CA GLY A 424 -28.61 13.21 5.01
C GLY A 424 -28.35 14.01 6.28
N GLN A 425 -28.37 13.37 7.46
CA GLN A 425 -28.03 14.03 8.71
C GLN A 425 -26.54 14.38 8.76
N PHE A 426 -25.69 13.48 8.27
CA PHE A 426 -24.25 13.73 8.21
C PHE A 426 -23.92 14.96 7.36
N ILE A 427 -24.41 15.01 6.12
CA ILE A 427 -24.09 16.08 5.16
C ILE A 427 -24.75 17.40 5.51
N ASN A 428 -25.97 17.40 6.06
CA ASN A 428 -26.72 18.64 6.29
C ASN A 428 -26.53 19.24 7.69
N GLU A 429 -26.15 18.44 8.69
CA GLU A 429 -26.09 18.87 10.09
C GLU A 429 -24.69 18.70 10.68
N ILE A 430 -24.19 17.45 10.73
CA ILE A 430 -22.97 17.11 11.48
C ILE A 430 -21.71 17.65 10.82
N LEU A 431 -21.52 17.37 9.53
CA LEU A 431 -20.30 17.75 8.80
C LEU A 431 -20.16 19.28 8.70
N PRO A 432 -21.19 20.06 8.32
CA PRO A 432 -21.10 21.53 8.31
C PRO A 432 -20.79 22.11 9.71
N TYR A 433 -21.40 21.56 10.75
CA TYR A 433 -21.15 21.98 12.13
C TYR A 433 -19.69 21.76 12.55
N ILE A 434 -19.12 20.60 12.25
CA ILE A 434 -17.71 20.32 12.58
C ILE A 434 -16.75 21.13 11.70
N CYS A 435 -17.08 21.36 10.43
CA CYS A 435 -16.31 22.25 9.56
C CYS A 435 -16.25 23.67 10.16
N TRP A 436 -17.40 24.24 10.51
CA TRP A 436 -17.50 25.54 11.18
C TRP A 436 -16.68 25.58 12.47
N LYS A 437 -16.86 24.58 13.35
CA LYS A 437 -16.14 24.49 14.63
C LYS A 437 -14.61 24.44 14.48
N LYS A 438 -14.12 23.86 13.37
CA LYS A 438 -12.68 23.71 13.08
C LYS A 438 -12.14 24.77 12.11
N GLY A 439 -12.94 25.76 11.74
CA GLY A 439 -12.54 26.78 10.77
C GLY A 439 -12.27 26.23 9.36
N LYS A 440 -12.94 25.15 8.97
CA LYS A 440 -12.83 24.53 7.63
C LYS A 440 -13.94 25.03 6.73
N TYR A 441 -13.64 25.23 5.45
CA TYR A 441 -14.63 25.65 4.46
C TYR A 441 -15.49 24.45 4.05
N PHE A 442 -16.80 24.66 3.97
CA PHE A 442 -17.76 23.65 3.54
C PHE A 442 -18.70 24.24 2.48
N ALA A 443 -18.80 23.60 1.33
CA ALA A 443 -19.76 23.99 0.30
C ALA A 443 -20.43 22.80 -0.37
N LYS A 444 -21.67 23.02 -0.79
CA LYS A 444 -22.41 22.10 -1.64
C LYS A 444 -22.24 22.53 -3.10
N VAL A 445 -21.96 21.56 -3.97
CA VAL A 445 -21.77 21.80 -5.41
C VAL A 445 -22.87 21.11 -6.20
N ASP A 446 -23.07 21.55 -7.45
CA ASP A 446 -24.04 20.92 -8.34
C ASP A 446 -23.78 19.42 -8.46
N LYS A 447 -24.83 18.62 -8.27
CA LYS A 447 -24.80 17.15 -8.32
C LYS A 447 -24.93 16.59 -9.73
N ASN A 448 -25.33 17.41 -10.70
CA ASN A 448 -25.73 16.89 -12.00
C ASN A 448 -24.51 16.34 -12.76
N TYR A 449 -24.68 15.12 -13.29
CA TYR A 449 -23.70 14.43 -14.14
C TYR A 449 -22.33 14.12 -13.49
N THR A 450 -22.17 14.27 -12.18
CA THR A 450 -20.90 13.99 -11.46
C THR A 450 -20.34 12.59 -11.75
N SER A 451 -21.22 11.59 -11.87
CA SER A 451 -20.81 10.21 -12.19
C SER A 451 -20.57 9.92 -13.68
N GLN A 452 -20.88 10.88 -14.56
CA GLN A 452 -20.78 10.78 -16.03
C GLN A 452 -19.67 11.66 -16.62
N GLU A 453 -19.38 12.79 -15.97
CA GLU A 453 -18.38 13.77 -16.35
C GLU A 453 -16.97 13.27 -16.05
N CYS A 454 -16.05 13.46 -16.99
CA CYS A 454 -14.64 13.13 -16.81
C CYS A 454 -13.94 14.24 -16.01
N PRO A 455 -13.30 13.92 -14.87
CA PRO A 455 -12.61 14.94 -14.07
C PRO A 455 -11.37 15.51 -14.77
N LYS A 456 -10.85 14.86 -15.82
CA LYS A 456 -9.66 15.30 -16.58
C LYS A 456 -9.99 16.21 -17.76
N CYS A 457 -11.08 15.93 -18.49
CA CYS A 457 -11.37 16.63 -19.75
C CYS A 457 -12.80 17.20 -19.84
N GLY A 458 -13.63 17.01 -18.81
CA GLY A 458 -15.03 17.46 -18.82
C GLY A 458 -15.96 16.68 -19.74
N HIS A 459 -15.46 15.76 -20.56
CA HIS A 459 -16.31 14.95 -21.45
C HIS A 459 -17.34 14.15 -20.66
N ARG A 460 -18.59 14.17 -21.13
CA ARG A 460 -19.72 13.49 -20.49
C ARG A 460 -20.11 12.25 -21.28
N GLN A 461 -20.18 11.12 -20.59
CA GLN A 461 -20.66 9.88 -21.17
C GLN A 461 -21.68 9.20 -20.25
N LYS A 462 -22.76 8.70 -20.84
CA LYS A 462 -23.81 7.99 -20.10
C LYS A 462 -23.28 6.65 -19.61
N LYS A 463 -23.63 6.27 -18.38
CA LYS A 463 -23.18 5.03 -17.73
C LYS A 463 -24.34 4.29 -17.07
N LYS A 464 -24.28 2.96 -17.08
CA LYS A 464 -25.19 2.09 -16.33
C LYS A 464 -24.78 2.08 -14.86
N LEU A 465 -25.70 1.74 -13.96
CA LEU A 465 -25.39 1.57 -12.53
C LEU A 465 -24.39 0.45 -12.26
N SER A 466 -24.33 -0.56 -13.14
CA SER A 466 -23.36 -1.67 -13.11
C SER A 466 -21.91 -1.22 -13.35
N ASP A 467 -21.71 -0.08 -14.00
CA ASP A 467 -20.39 0.35 -14.45
C ASP A 467 -19.64 0.98 -13.27
N ARG A 468 -18.72 0.21 -12.65
CA ARG A 468 -17.93 0.66 -11.49
C ARG A 468 -16.58 1.28 -11.84
N LYS A 469 -16.13 1.12 -13.09
CA LYS A 469 -14.96 1.81 -13.65
C LYS A 469 -15.43 3.01 -14.49
N HIS A 470 -14.80 4.16 -14.31
CA HIS A 470 -14.85 5.30 -15.21
C HIS A 470 -13.76 5.09 -16.26
N ILE A 471 -14.12 4.99 -17.54
CA ILE A 471 -13.19 4.97 -18.67
C ILE A 471 -13.66 6.06 -19.62
N CYS A 472 -12.90 7.14 -19.76
CA CYS A 472 -13.29 8.28 -20.59
C CYS A 472 -13.11 7.96 -22.08
N SER A 473 -14.19 8.05 -22.86
CA SER A 473 -14.16 7.84 -24.32
C SER A 473 -13.40 8.92 -25.09
N SER A 474 -13.17 10.09 -24.49
CA SER A 474 -12.50 11.22 -25.15
C SER A 474 -10.99 11.27 -24.86
N CYS A 475 -10.58 11.11 -23.60
CA CYS A 475 -9.18 11.29 -23.20
C CYS A 475 -8.52 10.02 -22.62
N GLY A 476 -9.20 8.88 -22.67
CA GLY A 476 -8.69 7.60 -22.17
C GLY A 476 -8.54 7.49 -20.64
N TYR A 477 -8.93 8.53 -19.87
CA TYR A 477 -8.79 8.55 -18.41
C TYR A 477 -9.54 7.40 -17.73
N GLN A 478 -8.86 6.64 -16.86
CA GLN A 478 -9.45 5.50 -16.15
C GLN A 478 -9.31 5.60 -14.63
N VAL A 479 -10.41 5.40 -13.89
CA VAL A 479 -10.42 5.32 -12.42
C VAL A 479 -11.71 4.67 -11.90
N ASN A 480 -11.82 4.34 -10.61
CA ASN A 480 -13.10 3.96 -10.01
C ASN A 480 -14.16 5.07 -10.21
N ARG A 481 -15.40 4.69 -10.56
CA ARG A 481 -16.49 5.64 -10.84
C ARG A 481 -16.77 6.61 -9.69
N ASP A 482 -16.75 6.12 -8.46
CA ASP A 482 -17.05 6.94 -7.27
C ASP A 482 -15.91 7.94 -7.01
N VAL A 483 -14.66 7.53 -7.30
CA VAL A 483 -13.49 8.42 -7.25
C VAL A 483 -13.54 9.47 -8.36
N ALA A 484 -13.97 9.12 -9.57
CA ALA A 484 -14.17 10.08 -10.65
C ALA A 484 -15.21 11.14 -10.26
N ALA A 485 -16.34 10.71 -9.69
CA ALA A 485 -17.37 11.62 -9.20
C ALA A 485 -16.85 12.54 -8.09
N ALA A 486 -16.10 12.00 -7.13
CA ALA A 486 -15.47 12.78 -6.07
C ALA A 486 -14.49 13.85 -6.63
N LYS A 487 -13.73 13.52 -7.68
CA LYS A 487 -12.83 14.48 -8.35
C LYS A 487 -13.62 15.57 -9.09
N VAL A 488 -14.72 15.25 -9.74
CA VAL A 488 -15.61 16.26 -10.36
C VAL A 488 -16.18 17.21 -9.31
N ILE A 489 -16.66 16.67 -8.18
CA ILE A 489 -17.18 17.44 -7.04
C ILE A 489 -16.10 18.40 -6.51
N ARG A 490 -14.88 17.88 -6.28
CA ARG A 490 -13.73 18.69 -5.87
C ARG A 490 -13.45 19.81 -6.87
N ASN A 491 -13.37 19.51 -8.16
CA ASN A 491 -13.07 20.50 -9.20
C ASN A 491 -14.13 21.61 -9.24
N ARG A 492 -15.42 21.27 -9.15
CA ARG A 492 -16.51 22.25 -9.05
C ARG A 492 -16.38 23.12 -7.81
N GLY A 493 -16.02 22.51 -6.68
CA GLY A 493 -15.79 23.20 -5.42
C GLY A 493 -14.64 24.20 -5.50
N LEU A 494 -13.50 23.78 -6.07
CA LEU A 494 -12.32 24.62 -6.28
C LEU A 494 -12.62 25.82 -7.18
N ILE A 495 -13.36 25.62 -8.27
CA ILE A 495 -13.80 26.72 -9.15
C ILE A 495 -14.69 27.70 -8.39
N ALA A 496 -15.62 27.19 -7.56
CA ALA A 496 -16.53 28.03 -6.78
C ALA A 496 -15.81 28.91 -5.74
N VAL A 497 -14.62 28.52 -5.29
CA VAL A 497 -13.78 29.30 -4.35
C VAL A 497 -12.62 30.04 -5.04
N GLY A 498 -12.62 30.11 -6.38
CA GLY A 498 -11.65 30.91 -7.15
C GLY A 498 -10.30 30.24 -7.41
N HIS A 499 -10.16 28.93 -7.18
CA HIS A 499 -8.96 28.19 -7.53
C HIS A 499 -9.00 27.70 -8.99
N ALA A 500 -7.86 27.80 -9.69
CA ALA A 500 -7.68 27.17 -10.99
C ALA A 500 -7.63 25.65 -10.85
N VAL A 501 -8.30 24.95 -11.76
CA VAL A 501 -8.30 23.48 -11.83
C VAL A 501 -7.51 23.09 -13.07
N GLN A 502 -6.42 22.33 -12.89
CA GLN A 502 -5.65 21.72 -13.98
C GLN A 502 -6.23 20.37 -14.41
#